data_AF-A0A535NH14-F1
#
_entry.id   AF-A0A535NH14-F1
#
_cell.length_a   1.000
_cell.length_b   1.000
_cell.length_c   1.000
_cell.angle_alpha   90.00
_cell.angle_beta   90.00
_cell.angle_gamma   90.00
#
_symmetry.space_group_name_H-M   'P 1'
#
loop_
_entity.id
_entity.type
_entity.pdbx_description
1 polymer ?
#
loop_
_entity_poly.entity_id
_entity_poly.type
_entity_poly.pdbx_seq_one_letter_code
_entity_poly.pdbx_strand_id
1 'polypeptide(L)'
;MFLAAEHFVRAPDWEWFILGYFFLAGLSGGAYVIATLLRLSGDPRDEPAARLGFYTSFVLIPLCPLLLTADLGAGWWKFWHMLVNVTPGNAGLNFKYWSPMSVGVWLLLVFSIFATLSALGAWLADRRGREGPPLLGPLSVAFNVVGALA
;
A
#
# COMPACT_ATOMS: atom_id res chain seq x y z
N MET A 1 -34.71 -10.36 -31.78
CA MET A 1 -35.02 -9.78 -30.46
C MET A 1 -33.70 -9.33 -29.84
N PHE A 2 -33.30 -8.09 -30.12
CA PHE A 2 -32.13 -7.49 -29.48
C PHE A 2 -32.56 -7.07 -28.08
N LEU A 3 -32.03 -7.74 -27.06
CA LEU A 3 -32.20 -7.30 -25.68
C LEU A 3 -31.60 -5.90 -25.58
N ALA A 4 -32.41 -4.91 -25.22
CA ALA A 4 -31.96 -3.58 -24.89
C ALA A 4 -30.99 -3.68 -23.71
N ALA A 5 -29.69 -3.68 -24.00
CA ALA A 5 -28.66 -3.55 -22.99
C ALA A 5 -28.77 -2.13 -22.41
N GLU A 6 -29.28 -2.04 -21.19
CA GLU A 6 -29.17 -0.95 -20.21
C GLU A 6 -28.44 0.33 -20.71
N HIS A 7 -29.19 1.29 -21.25
CA HIS A 7 -28.70 2.56 -21.82
C HIS A 7 -28.21 3.57 -20.75
N PHE A 8 -28.13 3.20 -19.47
CA PHE A 8 -27.77 4.11 -18.38
C PHE A 8 -26.32 3.95 -17.89
N VAL A 9 -25.58 2.97 -18.40
CA VAL A 9 -24.20 2.69 -17.97
C VAL A 9 -23.26 2.83 -19.16
N ARG A 10 -22.40 3.84 -19.11
CA ARG A 10 -21.26 3.95 -20.02
C ARG A 10 -20.22 2.91 -19.61
N ALA A 11 -19.54 2.31 -20.59
CA ALA A 11 -18.40 1.45 -20.30
C ALA A 11 -17.38 2.24 -19.46
N PRO A 12 -16.78 1.64 -18.42
CA PRO A 12 -15.73 2.30 -17.65
C PRO A 12 -14.52 2.51 -18.55
N ASP A 13 -13.97 3.73 -18.54
CA ASP A 13 -12.75 4.08 -19.28
C ASP A 13 -11.46 3.55 -18.61
N TRP A 14 -11.57 2.48 -17.80
CA TRP A 14 -10.45 1.91 -17.06
C TRP A 14 -9.49 1.19 -17.99
N GLU A 15 -8.21 1.54 -17.92
CA GLU A 15 -7.18 0.86 -18.68
C GLU A 15 -6.60 -0.33 -17.89
N TRP A 16 -5.67 -1.08 -18.48
CA TRP A 16 -4.98 -2.18 -17.80
C TRP A 16 -4.16 -1.74 -16.58
N PHE A 17 -3.88 -0.43 -16.47
CA PHE A 17 -3.12 0.16 -15.38
C PHE A 17 -3.85 0.04 -14.03
N ILE A 18 -5.17 0.27 -13.98
CA ILE A 18 -5.91 0.15 -12.71
C ILE A 18 -5.94 -1.30 -12.21
N LEU A 19 -6.03 -2.27 -13.12
CA LEU A 19 -5.95 -3.70 -12.81
C LEU A 19 -4.59 -4.06 -12.20
N GLY A 20 -3.51 -3.58 -12.83
CA GLY A 20 -2.15 -3.74 -12.32
C GLY A 20 -1.99 -3.09 -10.94
N TYR A 21 -2.51 -1.89 -10.76
CA TYR A 21 -2.52 -1.19 -9.46
C TYR A 21 -3.19 -2.04 -8.37
N PHE A 22 -4.42 -2.51 -8.59
CA PHE A 22 -5.13 -3.30 -7.59
C PHE A 22 -4.44 -4.63 -7.28
N PHE A 23 -3.89 -5.29 -8.30
CA PHE A 23 -3.14 -6.53 -8.11
C PHE A 23 -1.88 -6.31 -7.26
N LEU A 24 -1.07 -5.29 -7.58
CA LEU A 24 0.15 -4.99 -6.82
C LEU A 24 -0.15 -4.47 -5.42
N ALA A 25 -1.19 -3.65 -5.25
CA ALA A 25 -1.65 -3.19 -3.95
C ALA A 25 -2.10 -4.36 -3.08
N GLY A 26 -2.90 -5.29 -3.63
CA GLY A 26 -3.33 -6.51 -2.94
C GLY A 26 -2.16 -7.44 -2.61
N LEU A 27 -1.20 -7.61 -3.52
CA LEU A 27 0.00 -8.41 -3.28
C LEU A 27 0.90 -7.80 -2.19
N SER A 28 1.04 -6.47 -2.19
CA SER A 28 1.77 -5.73 -1.15
C SER A 28 1.11 -5.89 0.22
N GLY A 29 -0.20 -5.61 0.32
CA GLY A 29 -0.95 -5.78 1.57
C GLY A 29 -0.95 -7.22 2.07
N GLY A 30 -1.16 -8.19 1.18
CA GLY A 30 -1.14 -9.61 1.52
C GLY A 30 0.23 -10.09 2.03
N ALA A 31 1.32 -9.67 1.38
CA ALA A 31 2.68 -9.96 1.83
C ALA A 31 2.95 -9.37 3.22
N TYR A 32 2.48 -8.14 3.47
CA TYR A 32 2.62 -7.48 4.77
C TYR A 32 1.84 -8.21 5.87
N VAL A 33 0.59 -8.59 5.60
CA VAL A 33 -0.26 -9.34 6.54
C VAL A 33 0.39 -10.69 6.87
N ILE A 34 0.85 -11.45 5.87
CA ILE A 34 1.53 -12.74 6.08
C ILE A 34 2.79 -12.53 6.92
N ALA A 35 3.61 -11.53 6.62
CA ALA A 35 4.82 -11.23 7.39
C ALA A 35 4.51 -10.89 8.85
N THR A 36 3.44 -10.12 9.08
CA THR A 36 2.96 -9.78 10.43
C THR A 36 2.45 -11.02 11.18
N LEU A 37 1.71 -11.90 10.52
CA LEU A 37 1.25 -13.17 11.12
C LEU A 37 2.42 -14.07 11.51
N LEU A 38 3.42 -14.21 10.64
CA LEU A 38 4.65 -14.96 10.95
C LEU A 38 5.36 -14.40 12.19
N ARG A 39 5.39 -13.08 12.37
CA ARG A 39 5.96 -12.46 13.58
C ARG A 39 5.08 -12.56 14.83
N LEU A 40 3.77 -12.75 14.68
CA LEU A 40 2.83 -12.88 15.79
C LEU A 40 2.75 -14.30 16.34
N SER A 41 2.72 -15.29 15.45
CA SER A 41 2.46 -16.69 15.80
C SER A 41 3.55 -17.67 15.38
N GLY A 42 4.56 -17.22 14.63
CA GLY A 42 5.62 -18.07 14.10
C GLY A 42 6.78 -18.32 15.09
N ASP A 43 7.68 -19.20 14.66
CA ASP A 43 8.93 -19.51 15.36
C ASP A 43 10.03 -18.52 14.89
N PRO A 44 11.10 -18.27 15.69
CA PRO A 44 12.30 -17.58 15.21
C PRO A 44 12.82 -18.02 13.82
N ARG A 45 12.60 -19.29 13.44
CA ARG A 45 12.93 -19.82 12.10
C ARG A 45 12.15 -19.19 10.95
N ASP A 46 10.99 -18.60 11.22
CA ASP A 46 10.11 -17.98 10.22
C ASP A 46 10.47 -16.51 9.94
N GLU A 47 11.35 -15.92 10.75
CA GLU A 47 11.74 -14.53 10.62
C GLU A 47 12.33 -14.18 9.23
N PRO A 48 13.17 -15.01 8.57
CA PRO A 48 13.60 -14.75 7.20
C PRO A 48 12.43 -14.61 6.20
N ALA A 49 11.38 -15.43 6.36
CA ALA A 49 10.20 -15.36 5.51
C ALA A 49 9.36 -14.10 5.81
N ALA A 50 9.25 -13.71 7.09
CA ALA A 50 8.61 -12.45 7.47
C ALA A 50 9.34 -11.24 6.88
N ARG A 51 10.69 -11.21 6.92
CA ARG A 51 11.49 -10.15 6.31
C ARG A 51 11.25 -10.05 4.80
N LEU A 52 11.20 -11.19 4.11
CA LEU A 52 10.87 -11.23 2.68
C LEU A 52 9.52 -10.56 2.41
N GLY A 53 8.48 -10.86 3.19
CA GLY A 53 7.17 -10.24 3.03
C GLY A 53 7.19 -8.72 3.24
N PHE A 54 7.93 -8.20 4.22
CA PHE A 54 8.10 -6.75 4.40
C PHE A 54 8.85 -6.10 3.24
N TYR A 55 9.90 -6.73 2.72
CA TYR A 55 10.63 -6.23 1.54
C TYR A 55 9.76 -6.26 0.29
N THR A 56 9.01 -7.32 0.06
CA THR A 56 8.03 -7.40 -1.04
C THR A 56 7.02 -6.27 -0.94
N SER A 57 6.47 -6.04 0.26
CA SER A 57 5.50 -4.95 0.48
C SER A 57 6.09 -3.59 0.13
N PHE A 58 7.31 -3.32 0.62
CA PHE A 58 8.04 -2.08 0.37
C PHE A 58 8.38 -1.85 -1.11
N VAL A 59 8.73 -2.89 -1.85
CA VAL A 59 9.06 -2.76 -3.29
C VAL A 59 7.81 -2.54 -4.14
N LEU A 60 6.69 -3.19 -3.79
CA LEU A 60 5.46 -3.12 -4.56
C LEU A 60 4.66 -1.85 -4.31
N ILE A 61 4.68 -1.32 -3.09
CA ILE A 61 3.87 -0.15 -2.74
C ILE A 61 4.18 1.12 -3.56
N PRO A 62 5.43 1.48 -3.93
CA PRO A 62 5.69 2.65 -4.79
C PRO A 62 5.25 2.45 -6.24
N LEU A 63 5.04 1.22 -6.72
CA LEU A 63 4.52 0.96 -8.06
C LEU A 63 3.03 1.32 -8.17
N CYS A 64 2.30 1.22 -7.05
CA CYS A 64 0.88 1.51 -6.97
C CYS A 64 0.51 2.96 -7.34
N PRO A 65 1.08 4.01 -6.73
CA PRO A 65 0.78 5.39 -7.10
C PRO A 65 1.22 5.73 -8.53
N LEU A 66 2.25 5.07 -9.08
CA LEU A 66 2.68 5.26 -10.46
C LEU A 66 1.63 4.77 -11.45
N LEU A 67 1.15 3.54 -11.26
CA LEU A 67 0.08 2.95 -12.09
C LEU A 67 -1.23 3.72 -11.98
N LEU A 68 -1.61 4.10 -10.75
CA LEU A 68 -2.81 4.88 -10.49
C LEU A 68 -2.76 6.26 -11.17
N THR A 69 -1.61 6.95 -11.11
CA THR A 69 -1.47 8.28 -11.72
C THR A 69 -1.44 8.19 -13.25
N ALA A 70 -0.86 7.12 -13.81
CA ALA A 70 -0.85 6.86 -15.24
C ALA A 70 -2.27 6.58 -15.78
N ASP A 71 -3.07 5.78 -15.06
CA ASP A 71 -4.48 5.49 -15.41
C ASP A 71 -5.33 6.77 -15.46
N LEU A 72 -5.04 7.75 -14.59
CA LEU A 72 -5.72 9.06 -14.58
C LEU A 72 -5.31 9.98 -15.73
N GLY A 73 -4.41 9.56 -16.63
CA GLY A 73 -3.86 10.40 -17.70
C GLY A 73 -3.01 11.57 -17.18
N ALA A 74 -2.67 11.56 -15.90
CA ALA A 74 -1.83 12.57 -15.27
C ALA A 74 -0.35 12.17 -15.37
N GLY A 75 0.55 13.16 -15.47
CA GLY A 75 1.99 12.90 -15.38
C GLY A 75 2.34 12.24 -14.04
N TRP A 76 3.24 11.25 -14.03
CA TRP A 76 3.47 10.35 -12.90
C TRP A 76 3.92 11.07 -11.61
N TRP A 77 4.49 12.26 -11.76
CA TRP A 77 4.88 13.14 -10.64
C TRP A 77 3.71 13.84 -9.94
N LYS A 78 2.50 13.79 -10.50
CA LYS A 78 1.33 14.56 -10.01
C LYS A 78 0.53 13.84 -8.93
N PHE A 79 0.95 12.66 -8.47
CA PHE A 79 0.27 11.90 -7.41
C PHE A 79 -0.05 12.77 -6.18
N TRP A 80 0.87 13.64 -5.78
CA TRP A 80 0.70 14.50 -4.60
C TRP A 80 -0.48 15.49 -4.71
N HIS A 81 -0.95 15.85 -5.92
CA HIS A 81 -2.14 16.68 -6.10
C HIS A 81 -3.44 15.98 -5.64
N MET A 82 -3.42 14.65 -5.52
CA MET A 82 -4.54 13.89 -4.96
C MET A 82 -4.58 13.99 -3.43
N LEU A 83 -3.45 14.29 -2.78
CA LEU A 83 -3.33 14.51 -1.34
C LEU A 83 -3.52 15.99 -0.97
N VAL A 84 -3.00 16.90 -1.79
CA VAL A 84 -3.00 18.34 -1.53
C VAL A 84 -3.61 19.09 -2.72
N ASN A 85 -4.67 19.85 -2.46
CA ASN A 85 -5.22 20.78 -3.42
C ASN A 85 -4.37 22.06 -3.43
N VAL A 86 -3.95 22.48 -4.62
CA VAL A 86 -3.16 23.70 -4.85
C VAL A 86 -3.90 24.76 -5.67
N THR A 87 -5.21 24.57 -5.85
CA THR A 87 -6.05 25.55 -6.54
C THR A 87 -5.99 26.90 -5.81
N PRO A 88 -5.65 28.01 -6.49
CA PRO A 88 -5.61 29.33 -5.87
C PRO A 88 -6.94 29.65 -5.16
N GLY A 89 -6.85 30.02 -3.89
CA GLY A 89 -8.02 30.33 -3.05
C GLY A 89 -8.70 29.13 -2.36
N ASN A 90 -8.30 27.89 -2.65
CA ASN A 90 -8.81 26.66 -2.01
C ASN A 90 -7.69 25.66 -1.67
N ALA A 91 -6.51 26.18 -1.30
CA ALA A 91 -5.37 25.35 -0.95
C ALA A 91 -5.62 24.60 0.37
N GLY A 92 -5.35 23.29 0.39
CA GLY A 92 -5.57 22.47 1.59
C GLY A 92 -5.42 20.97 1.33
N LEU A 93 -5.60 20.17 2.39
CA LEU A 93 -5.61 18.71 2.28
C LEU A 93 -6.88 18.23 1.56
N ASN A 94 -6.71 17.34 0.59
CA ASN A 94 -7.79 16.79 -0.20
C ASN A 94 -8.25 15.45 0.39
N PHE A 95 -9.15 15.51 1.38
CA PHE A 95 -9.77 14.34 1.99
C PHE A 95 -11.28 14.35 1.80
N LYS A 96 -11.78 13.40 1.00
CA LYS A 96 -13.20 13.22 0.69
C LYS A 96 -13.61 11.81 1.09
N TYR A 97 -14.18 11.64 2.28
CA TYR A 97 -14.55 10.33 2.83
C TYR A 97 -15.58 9.57 1.97
N TRP A 98 -16.38 10.29 1.18
CA TRP A 98 -17.37 9.71 0.25
C TRP A 98 -16.79 9.30 -1.11
N SER A 99 -15.52 9.61 -1.37
CA SER A 99 -14.84 9.24 -2.62
C SER A 99 -13.87 8.09 -2.36
N PRO A 100 -14.11 6.90 -2.94
CA PRO A 100 -13.20 5.76 -2.80
C PRO A 100 -11.76 6.09 -3.21
N MET A 101 -11.60 6.94 -4.23
CA MET A 101 -10.28 7.37 -4.71
C MET A 101 -9.53 8.23 -3.68
N SER A 102 -10.21 9.16 -3.01
CA SER A 102 -9.57 9.99 -1.98
C SER A 102 -9.17 9.13 -0.79
N VAL A 103 -10.08 8.30 -0.28
CA VAL A 103 -9.78 7.38 0.84
C VAL A 103 -8.62 6.45 0.48
N GLY A 104 -8.63 5.86 -0.72
CA GLY A 104 -7.58 4.96 -1.19
C GLY A 104 -6.19 5.60 -1.24
N VAL A 105 -6.09 6.86 -1.68
CA VAL A 105 -4.80 7.57 -1.75
C VAL A 105 -4.21 7.85 -0.37
N TRP A 106 -5.06 8.21 0.59
CA TRP A 106 -4.65 8.38 1.98
C TRP A 106 -4.25 7.04 2.62
N LEU A 107 -4.99 5.97 2.33
CA LEU A 107 -4.65 4.62 2.78
C LEU A 107 -3.30 4.17 2.20
N LEU A 108 -3.08 4.36 0.90
CA LEU A 108 -1.79 4.09 0.25
C LEU A 108 -0.64 4.83 0.92
N LEU A 109 -0.83 6.12 1.25
CA LEU A 109 0.19 6.92 1.93
C LEU A 109 0.51 6.37 3.33
N VAL A 110 -0.53 6.12 4.14
CA VAL A 110 -0.38 5.59 5.50
C VAL A 110 0.29 4.22 5.47
N PHE A 111 -0.22 3.31 4.64
CA PHE A 111 0.35 1.96 4.48
C PHE A 111 1.80 2.00 3.96
N SER A 112 2.14 2.93 3.06
CA SER A 112 3.53 3.12 2.59
C SER A 112 4.50 3.42 3.73
N ILE A 113 4.06 4.20 4.74
CA ILE A 113 4.87 4.49 5.92
C ILE A 113 5.12 3.22 6.73
N PHE A 114 4.08 2.43 6.99
CA PHE A 114 4.19 1.15 7.70
C PHE A 114 5.08 0.16 6.94
N ALA A 115 4.86 -0.03 5.64
CA ALA A 115 5.67 -0.89 4.79
C ALA A 115 7.15 -0.49 4.81
N THR A 116 7.44 0.82 4.68
CA THR A 116 8.81 1.34 4.69
C THR A 116 9.49 1.14 6.03
N LEU A 117 8.82 1.48 7.14
CA LEU A 117 9.41 1.34 8.48
C LEU A 117 9.61 -0.12 8.88
N SER A 118 8.68 -1.02 8.52
CA SER A 118 8.84 -2.46 8.77
C SER A 118 9.96 -3.07 7.94
N ALA A 119 10.10 -2.68 6.67
CA ALA A 119 11.21 -3.10 5.82
C ALA A 119 12.56 -2.55 6.30
N LEU A 120 12.62 -1.28 6.73
CA LEU A 120 13.81 -0.69 7.31
C LEU A 120 14.20 -1.41 8.62
N GLY A 121 13.22 -1.76 9.45
CA GLY A 121 13.42 -2.55 10.67
C GLY A 121 13.97 -3.96 10.36
N ALA A 122 13.45 -4.63 9.33
CA ALA A 122 13.95 -5.91 8.85
C ALA A 122 15.42 -5.80 8.37
N TRP A 123 15.73 -4.75 7.61
CA TRP A 123 17.08 -4.50 7.09
C TRP A 123 18.10 -4.18 8.18
N LEU A 124 17.70 -3.42 9.19
CA LEU A 124 18.51 -3.15 10.38
C LEU A 124 18.81 -4.43 11.17
N ALA A 125 17.85 -5.37 11.23
CA ALA A 125 18.04 -6.66 11.88
C ALA A 125 19.04 -7.55 11.12
N ASP A 126 18.93 -7.62 9.78
CA ASP A 126 19.86 -8.34 8.91
C ASP A 126 21.30 -7.85 9.09
N ARG A 127 21.52 -6.52 9.09
CA ARG A 127 22.86 -5.94 9.24
C ARG A 127 23.53 -6.18 10.59
N ARG A 128 22.74 -6.43 11.64
CA ARG A 128 23.26 -6.72 12.98
C ARG A 128 23.52 -8.22 13.19
N GLY A 129 23.35 -9.06 12.16
CA GLY A 129 23.53 -10.51 12.25
C GLY A 129 22.56 -11.17 13.23
N ARG A 130 21.39 -10.56 13.45
CA ARG A 130 20.40 -11.09 14.39
C ARG A 130 19.45 -12.04 13.67
N GLU A 131 19.55 -13.32 14.01
CA GLU A 131 18.55 -14.34 13.66
C GLU A 131 17.37 -14.36 14.65
N GLY A 132 17.41 -13.53 15.69
CA GLY A 132 16.41 -13.46 16.76
C GLY A 132 15.39 -12.33 16.62
N PRO A 133 14.42 -12.24 17.55
CA PRO A 133 13.27 -11.35 17.44
C PRO A 133 13.65 -9.88 17.21
N PRO A 134 12.77 -9.11 16.56
CA PRO A 134 13.08 -7.76 16.06
C PRO A 134 13.59 -6.81 17.14
N LEU A 135 14.35 -5.80 16.68
CA LEU A 135 15.13 -4.88 17.51
C LEU A 135 14.34 -4.16 18.63
N LEU A 136 13.03 -4.04 18.48
CA LEU A 136 12.12 -3.35 19.39
C LEU A 136 11.16 -4.30 20.14
N GLY A 137 11.34 -5.62 20.04
CA GLY A 137 10.49 -6.61 20.74
C GLY A 137 8.99 -6.43 20.46
N PRO A 138 8.10 -6.52 21.48
CA PRO A 138 6.63 -6.46 21.29
C PRO A 138 6.15 -5.15 20.65
N LEU A 139 6.91 -4.06 20.75
CA LEU A 139 6.60 -2.79 20.11
C LEU A 139 6.63 -2.87 18.58
N SER A 140 7.60 -3.59 18.02
CA SER A 140 7.66 -3.80 16.56
C SER A 140 6.56 -4.73 16.05
N VAL A 141 6.14 -5.68 16.88
CA VAL A 141 5.01 -6.56 16.57
C VAL A 141 3.70 -5.75 16.59
N ALA A 142 3.49 -4.93 17.61
CA ALA A 142 2.34 -4.02 17.66
C ALA A 142 2.32 -3.05 16.47
N PHE A 143 3.46 -2.47 16.11
CA PHE A 143 3.59 -1.60 14.93
C PHE A 143 3.19 -2.34 13.64
N ASN A 144 3.67 -3.57 13.47
CA ASN A 144 3.34 -4.41 12.32
C ASN A 144 1.86 -4.81 12.31
N VAL A 145 1.24 -5.05 13.47
CA VAL A 145 -0.22 -5.30 13.55
C VAL A 145 -1.00 -4.08 13.08
N VAL A 146 -0.63 -2.88 13.54
CA VAL A 146 -1.28 -1.64 13.11
C VAL A 146 -1.13 -1.46 11.61
N GLY A 147 0.06 -1.69 11.06
CA GLY A 147 0.29 -1.62 9.62
C GLY A 147 -0.48 -2.66 8.81
N ALA A 148 -0.79 -3.83 9.40
CA ALA A 148 -1.57 -4.88 8.75
C ALA A 148 -3.07 -4.58 8.73
N LEU A 149 -3.52 -3.63 9.55
CA LEU A 149 -4.90 -3.16 9.63
C LEU A 149 -5.13 -1.83 8.91
N ALA A 150 -4.06 -1.16 8.48
CA ALA A 150 -4.09 0.11 7.75
C ALA A 150 -4.42 -0.12 6.27
#